data_AF-A0A4R2I7M8-F1
#
_entry.id   AF-A0A4R2I7M8-F1
#
_cell.length_a   1.000
_cell.length_b   1.000
_cell.length_c   1.000
_cell.angle_alpha   90.00
_cell.angle_beta   90.00
_cell.angle_gamma   90.00
#
_symmetry.space_group_name_H-M   'P 1'
#
loop_
_entity.id
_entity.type
_entity.pdbx_description
1 polymer ?
#
loop_
_entity_poly.entity_id
_entity_poly.type
_entity_poly.pdbx_seq_one_letter_code
_entity_poly.pdbx_strand_id
1 'polypeptide(L)'
;HEYVGSLGDLLNPFALFGAVAFTAVFVTHGAIFLALRTTDDLRRRANRLATRAGVVAAVLVVPFLWWAQAIRGDTASVIVAAAAVVAFSGGLLANLVRREGWAFVGTTLAVGLAVASLFAAMFPAVMPSTLDPGSTLTTVDAASTPYTLKILTIIAAIFTPLVLLYQGWTYWVFRKRVTVEPVAVS
;
A
#
# COMPACT_ATOMS: atom_id res chain seq x y z
N HIS A 1 -20.06 10.52 19.59
CA HIS A 1 -20.02 10.58 18.12
C HIS A 1 -21.13 9.69 17.59
N GLU A 2 -22.14 10.28 16.96
CA GLU A 2 -23.21 9.54 16.30
C GLU A 2 -22.99 9.61 14.79
N TYR A 3 -23.16 8.48 14.12
CA TYR A 3 -23.07 8.40 12.66
C TYR A 3 -24.46 8.64 12.07
N VAL A 4 -24.59 9.67 11.25
CA VAL A 4 -25.85 10.07 10.60
C VAL A 4 -25.89 9.77 9.10
N GLY A 5 -24.85 9.10 8.58
CA GLY A 5 -24.78 8.72 7.17
C GLY A 5 -25.48 7.41 6.84
N SER A 6 -25.49 7.06 5.55
CA SER A 6 -25.98 5.82 4.99
C SER A 6 -24.87 5.06 4.27
N LEU A 7 -25.10 3.76 3.98
CA LEU A 7 -24.13 2.97 3.19
C LEU A 7 -23.88 3.56 1.79
N GLY A 8 -24.86 4.27 1.22
CA GLY A 8 -24.71 4.93 -0.09
C GLY A 8 -23.67 6.06 -0.08
N ASP A 9 -23.52 6.75 1.04
CA ASP A 9 -22.58 7.88 1.19
C ASP A 9 -21.12 7.42 1.15
N LEU A 10 -20.88 6.13 1.41
CA LEU A 10 -19.57 5.50 1.29
C LEU A 10 -19.16 5.27 -0.17
N LEU A 11 -20.11 5.16 -1.10
CA LEU A 11 -19.89 4.93 -2.54
C LEU A 11 -19.74 6.24 -3.32
N ASN A 12 -19.09 7.23 -2.73
CA ASN A 12 -18.81 8.49 -3.41
C ASN A 12 -17.71 8.32 -4.49
N PRO A 13 -17.64 9.22 -5.49
CA PRO A 13 -16.70 9.09 -6.61
C PRO A 13 -15.23 8.99 -6.19
N PHE A 14 -14.84 9.70 -5.13
CA PHE A 14 -13.47 9.67 -4.61
C PHE A 14 -13.12 8.27 -4.05
N ALA A 15 -14.02 7.68 -3.25
CA ALA A 15 -13.84 6.35 -2.68
C ALA A 15 -13.81 5.26 -3.76
N LEU A 16 -14.72 5.33 -4.74
CA LEU A 16 -14.76 4.38 -5.86
C LEU A 16 -13.50 4.45 -6.72
N PHE A 17 -13.03 5.67 -7.02
CA PHE A 17 -11.82 5.85 -7.79
C PHE A 17 -10.58 5.34 -7.04
N GLY A 18 -10.49 5.63 -5.74
CA GLY A 18 -9.47 5.07 -4.86
C GLY A 18 -9.49 3.54 -4.87
N ALA A 19 -10.67 2.92 -4.74
CA ALA A 19 -10.80 1.47 -4.76
C ALA A 19 -10.24 0.86 -6.05
N VAL A 20 -10.62 1.40 -7.22
CA VAL A 20 -10.13 0.94 -8.52
C VAL A 20 -8.61 1.14 -8.66
N ALA A 21 -8.10 2.30 -8.24
CA ALA A 21 -6.66 2.60 -8.26
C ALA A 21 -5.86 1.62 -7.39
N PHE A 22 -6.28 1.40 -6.14
CA PHE A 22 -5.62 0.47 -5.23
C PHE A 22 -5.72 -0.98 -5.70
N THR A 23 -6.87 -1.41 -6.24
CA THR A 23 -7.00 -2.74 -6.85
C THR A 23 -5.97 -2.93 -7.96
N ALA A 24 -5.81 -1.95 -8.85
CA ALA A 24 -4.80 -2.03 -9.91
C ALA A 24 -3.37 -2.13 -9.33
N VAL A 25 -3.03 -1.32 -8.32
CA VAL A 25 -1.72 -1.37 -7.63
C VAL A 25 -1.47 -2.75 -7.00
N PHE A 26 -2.45 -3.31 -6.30
CA PHE A 26 -2.31 -4.62 -5.65
C PHE A 26 -2.23 -5.77 -6.67
N VAL A 27 -2.94 -5.69 -7.78
CA VAL A 27 -2.78 -6.64 -8.90
C VAL A 27 -1.36 -6.56 -9.47
N THR A 28 -0.82 -5.36 -9.68
CA THR A 28 0.58 -5.17 -10.11
C THR A 28 1.56 -5.76 -9.11
N HIS A 29 1.41 -5.44 -7.82
CA HIS A 29 2.28 -5.93 -6.76
C HIS A 29 2.27 -7.47 -6.67
N GLY A 30 1.08 -8.07 -6.73
CA GLY A 30 0.90 -9.53 -6.76
C GLY A 30 1.53 -10.17 -7.99
N ALA A 31 1.38 -9.57 -9.18
CA ALA A 31 2.01 -10.07 -10.40
C ALA A 31 3.55 -10.00 -10.35
N ILE A 32 4.12 -8.95 -9.77
CA ILE A 32 5.56 -8.84 -9.52
C ILE A 32 6.02 -9.91 -8.52
N PHE A 33 5.26 -10.14 -7.44
CA PHE A 33 5.57 -11.19 -6.48
C PHE A 33 5.55 -12.58 -7.15
N LEU A 34 4.56 -12.87 -7.99
CA LEU A 34 4.53 -14.10 -8.78
C LEU A 34 5.76 -14.21 -9.70
N ALA A 35 6.13 -13.14 -10.40
CA ALA A 35 7.32 -13.13 -11.25
C ALA A 35 8.63 -13.36 -10.45
N LEU A 36 8.69 -12.88 -9.21
CA LEU A 36 9.83 -13.11 -8.31
C LEU A 36 9.94 -14.58 -7.88
N ARG A 37 8.79 -15.23 -7.65
CA ARG A 37 8.68 -16.58 -7.08
C ARG A 37 8.59 -17.72 -8.11
N THR A 38 8.33 -17.44 -9.38
CA THR A 38 8.09 -18.46 -10.41
C THR A 38 9.21 -18.52 -11.45
N THR A 39 9.26 -19.59 -12.24
CA THR A 39 10.23 -19.77 -13.34
C THR A 39 9.53 -19.79 -14.72
N ASP A 40 10.37 -19.76 -15.77
CA ASP A 40 9.99 -20.06 -17.16
C ASP A 40 8.77 -19.28 -17.69
N ASP A 41 7.78 -20.00 -18.22
CA ASP A 41 6.58 -19.44 -18.82
C ASP A 41 5.73 -18.65 -17.83
N LEU A 42 5.61 -19.16 -16.60
CA LEU A 42 4.80 -18.50 -15.58
C LEU A 42 5.43 -17.15 -15.20
N ARG A 43 6.77 -17.11 -15.06
CA ARG A 43 7.51 -15.85 -14.86
C ARG A 43 7.29 -14.86 -16.01
N ARG A 44 7.31 -15.32 -17.27
CA ARG A 44 7.07 -14.45 -18.44
C ARG A 44 5.64 -13.88 -18.44
N ARG A 45 4.64 -14.69 -18.12
CA ARG A 45 3.23 -14.28 -18.04
C ARG A 45 3.01 -13.29 -16.89
N ALA A 46 3.58 -13.58 -15.72
CA ALA A 46 3.51 -12.72 -14.55
C ALA A 46 4.13 -11.34 -14.81
N ASN A 47 5.34 -11.29 -15.41
CA ASN A 47 5.97 -10.01 -15.79
C ASN A 47 5.10 -9.20 -16.78
N ARG A 48 4.47 -9.87 -17.76
CA ARG A 48 3.60 -9.21 -18.74
C ARG A 48 2.33 -8.64 -18.09
N LEU A 49 1.73 -9.39 -17.17
CA LEU A 49 0.60 -8.93 -16.38
C LEU A 49 1.02 -7.75 -15.49
N ALA A 50 2.16 -7.84 -14.81
CA ALA A 50 2.73 -6.78 -13.99
C ALA A 50 2.92 -5.48 -14.79
N THR A 51 3.47 -5.54 -16.01
CA THR A 51 3.62 -4.36 -16.85
C THR A 51 2.27 -3.77 -17.26
N ARG A 52 1.32 -4.59 -17.74
CA ARG A 52 0.01 -4.11 -18.20
C ARG A 52 -0.81 -3.51 -17.07
N ALA A 53 -0.96 -4.25 -15.97
CA ALA A 53 -1.63 -3.78 -14.77
C ALA A 53 -0.91 -2.57 -14.18
N GLY A 54 0.43 -2.56 -14.20
CA GLY A 54 1.25 -1.46 -13.69
C GLY A 54 1.07 -0.15 -14.45
N VAL A 55 0.92 -0.19 -15.78
CA VAL A 55 0.59 0.99 -16.57
C VAL A 55 -0.80 1.51 -16.21
N VAL A 56 -1.80 0.62 -16.09
CA VAL A 56 -3.15 1.00 -15.65
C VAL A 56 -3.12 1.61 -14.25
N ALA A 57 -2.41 0.99 -13.32
CA ALA A 57 -2.23 1.49 -11.96
C ALA A 57 -1.54 2.86 -11.95
N ALA A 58 -0.49 3.09 -12.75
CA ALA A 58 0.17 4.38 -12.84
C ALA A 58 -0.78 5.49 -13.33
N VAL A 59 -1.58 5.20 -14.36
CA VAL A 59 -2.58 6.14 -14.90
C VAL A 59 -3.67 6.47 -13.88
N LEU A 60 -4.03 5.55 -13.00
CA LEU A 60 -5.06 5.77 -11.97
C LEU A 60 -4.52 6.42 -10.70
N VAL A 61 -3.34 6.02 -10.24
CA VAL A 61 -2.77 6.46 -8.95
C VAL A 61 -2.34 7.92 -8.99
N VAL A 62 -1.76 8.39 -10.09
CA VAL A 62 -1.31 9.79 -10.22
C VAL A 62 -2.48 10.78 -10.01
N PRO A 63 -3.58 10.70 -10.78
CA PRO A 63 -4.73 11.57 -10.55
C PRO A 63 -5.43 11.31 -9.21
N PHE A 64 -5.44 10.06 -8.71
CA PHE A 64 -6.02 9.78 -7.38
C PHE A 64 -5.24 10.47 -6.27
N LEU A 65 -3.92 10.33 -6.24
CA LEU A 65 -3.07 11.00 -5.25
C LEU A 65 -3.13 12.51 -5.42
N TRP A 66 -3.17 13.01 -6.66
CA TRP A 66 -3.37 14.44 -6.90
C TRP A 66 -4.70 14.94 -6.32
N TRP A 67 -5.81 14.23 -6.55
CA TRP A 67 -7.10 14.56 -5.95
C TRP A 67 -7.05 14.49 -4.42
N ALA A 68 -6.47 13.43 -3.86
CA ALA A 68 -6.32 13.29 -2.40
C ALA A 68 -5.53 14.47 -1.79
N GLN A 69 -4.43 14.88 -2.42
CA GLN A 69 -3.64 16.03 -1.99
C GLN A 69 -4.36 17.37 -2.26
N ALA A 70 -5.21 17.48 -3.27
CA ALA A 70 -6.00 18.69 -3.50
C ALA A 70 -7.08 18.92 -2.42
N ILE A 71 -7.53 17.85 -1.76
CA ILE A 71 -8.53 17.96 -0.67
C ILE A 71 -7.89 18.50 0.61
N ARG A 72 -6.73 17.96 1.01
CA ARG A 72 -6.14 18.16 2.35
C ARG A 72 -4.61 18.18 2.39
N GLY A 73 -3.94 18.14 1.25
CA GLY A 73 -2.49 18.02 1.19
C GLY A 73 -1.76 19.24 1.77
N ASP A 74 -0.69 18.95 2.50
CA ASP A 74 0.33 19.89 2.93
C ASP A 74 1.67 19.57 2.24
N THR A 75 2.70 20.38 2.53
CA THR A 75 4.03 20.20 1.94
C THR A 75 4.62 18.81 2.22
N ALA A 76 4.51 18.31 3.44
CA ALA A 76 5.05 17.00 3.82
C ALA A 76 4.28 15.87 3.13
N SER A 77 2.95 15.92 3.12
CA SER A 77 2.13 14.89 2.47
C SER A 77 2.35 14.84 0.97
N VAL A 78 2.51 15.98 0.31
CA VAL A 78 2.82 16.06 -1.13
C VAL A 78 4.20 15.47 -1.43
N ILE A 79 5.22 15.76 -0.60
CA ILE A 79 6.56 15.16 -0.77
C ILE A 79 6.48 13.64 -0.64
N VAL A 80 5.76 13.14 0.36
CA VAL A 80 5.60 11.69 0.57
C VAL A 80 4.79 11.05 -0.56
N ALA A 81 3.74 11.70 -1.07
CA ALA A 81 2.98 11.24 -2.23
C ALA A 81 3.84 11.21 -3.50
N ALA A 82 4.66 12.23 -3.73
CA ALA A 82 5.60 12.27 -4.85
C ALA A 82 6.63 11.13 -4.75
N ALA A 83 7.16 10.87 -3.55
CA ALA A 83 8.04 9.74 -3.31
C ALA A 83 7.36 8.39 -3.60
N ALA A 84 6.06 8.26 -3.30
CA ALA A 84 5.27 7.07 -3.63
C ALA A 84 5.19 6.85 -5.16
N VAL A 85 4.92 7.91 -5.92
CA VAL A 85 4.87 7.87 -7.40
C VAL A 85 6.23 7.50 -7.98
N VAL A 86 7.31 8.08 -7.46
CA VAL A 86 8.68 7.76 -7.88
C VAL A 86 9.03 6.30 -7.56
N ALA A 87 8.70 5.81 -6.36
CA ALA A 87 8.94 4.43 -5.96
C ALA A 87 8.16 3.44 -6.85
N PHE A 88 6.90 3.75 -7.17
CA PHE A 88 6.07 2.93 -8.05
C PHE A 88 6.64 2.89 -9.46
N SER A 89 7.01 4.05 -10.00
CA SER A 89 7.59 4.18 -11.34
C SER A 89 8.93 3.46 -11.43
N GLY A 90 9.80 3.61 -10.43
CA GLY A 90 11.06 2.86 -10.32
C GLY A 90 10.83 1.35 -10.23
N GLY A 91 9.80 0.91 -9.51
CA GLY A 91 9.40 -0.49 -9.44
C GLY A 91 8.93 -1.03 -10.80
N LEU A 92 8.15 -0.24 -11.55
CA LEU A 92 7.68 -0.61 -12.88
C LEU A 92 8.83 -0.67 -13.89
N LEU A 93 9.76 0.28 -13.85
CA LEU A 93 10.99 0.26 -14.67
C LEU A 93 11.84 -0.97 -14.34
N ALA A 94 12.01 -1.30 -13.06
CA ALA A 94 12.71 -2.51 -12.63
C ALA A 94 12.05 -3.80 -13.15
N ASN A 95 10.71 -3.84 -13.23
CA ASN A 95 9.98 -4.95 -13.84
C ASN A 95 10.28 -5.08 -15.35
N LEU A 96 10.37 -3.96 -16.08
CA LEU A 96 10.71 -3.97 -17.51
C LEU A 96 12.10 -4.57 -17.78
N VAL A 97 13.07 -4.29 -16.92
CA VAL A 97 14.42 -4.89 -17.00
C VAL A 97 14.54 -6.24 -16.27
N ARG A 98 13.41 -6.85 -15.87
CA ARG A 98 13.31 -8.16 -15.19
C ARG A 98 14.13 -8.26 -13.91
N ARG A 99 14.24 -7.16 -13.16
CA ARG A 99 14.83 -7.12 -11.81
C ARG A 99 13.72 -7.21 -10.77
N GLU A 100 13.09 -8.38 -10.66
CA GLU A 100 11.85 -8.55 -9.90
C GLU A 100 11.99 -8.20 -8.41
N GLY A 101 13.17 -8.38 -7.81
CA GLY A 101 13.40 -7.98 -6.42
C GLY A 101 13.30 -6.47 -6.21
N TRP A 102 13.87 -5.68 -7.13
CA TRP A 102 13.77 -4.22 -7.09
C TRP A 102 12.36 -3.74 -7.45
N ALA A 103 11.69 -4.42 -8.38
CA ALA A 103 10.29 -4.16 -8.70
C ALA A 103 9.38 -4.37 -7.48
N PHE A 104 9.62 -5.44 -6.72
CA PHE A 104 8.88 -5.75 -5.50
C PHE A 104 9.11 -4.67 -4.44
N VAL A 105 10.37 -4.33 -4.14
CA VAL A 105 10.70 -3.27 -3.17
C VAL A 105 10.08 -1.93 -3.58
N GLY A 106 10.20 -1.52 -4.84
CA GLY A 106 9.63 -0.26 -5.33
C GLY A 106 8.11 -0.20 -5.17
N THR A 107 7.40 -1.27 -5.51
CA THR A 107 5.94 -1.31 -5.34
C THR A 107 5.49 -1.42 -3.88
N THR A 108 6.23 -2.14 -3.02
CA THR A 108 5.97 -2.15 -1.56
C THR A 108 6.17 -0.77 -0.95
N LEU A 109 7.27 -0.10 -1.29
CA LEU A 109 7.56 1.26 -0.83
C LEU A 109 6.49 2.24 -1.32
N ALA A 110 6.07 2.12 -2.58
CA ALA A 110 5.00 2.94 -3.12
C ALA A 110 3.69 2.83 -2.33
N VAL A 111 3.27 1.60 -1.99
CA VAL A 111 2.06 1.38 -1.16
C VAL A 111 2.23 2.00 0.22
N GLY A 112 3.37 1.76 0.89
CA GLY A 112 3.64 2.33 2.21
C GLY A 112 3.66 3.87 2.21
N LEU A 113 4.32 4.47 1.22
CA LEU A 113 4.40 5.92 1.06
C LEU A 113 3.04 6.52 0.67
N ALA A 114 2.25 5.87 -0.18
CA ALA A 114 0.91 6.34 -0.51
C ALA A 114 0.02 6.41 0.74
N VAL A 115 0.05 5.37 1.59
CA VAL A 115 -0.66 5.36 2.87
C VAL A 115 -0.11 6.44 3.81
N ALA A 116 1.20 6.55 3.94
CA ALA A 116 1.82 7.57 4.79
C ALA A 116 1.47 8.99 4.34
N SER A 117 1.36 9.24 3.03
CA SER A 117 0.97 10.55 2.49
C SER A 117 -0.46 10.93 2.87
N LEU A 118 -1.38 9.96 2.94
CA LEU A 118 -2.76 10.20 3.36
C LEU A 118 -2.81 10.59 4.84
N PHE A 119 -2.11 9.84 5.71
CA PHE A 119 -2.05 10.17 7.14
C PHE A 119 -1.32 11.48 7.40
N ALA A 120 -0.27 11.81 6.65
CA ALA A 120 0.39 13.10 6.73
C ALA A 120 -0.59 14.24 6.41
N ALA A 121 -1.34 14.14 5.31
CA ALA A 121 -2.33 15.16 4.92
C ALA A 121 -3.49 15.32 5.92
N MET A 122 -3.77 14.29 6.72
CA MET A 122 -4.84 14.34 7.70
C MET A 122 -4.37 14.82 9.06
N PHE A 123 -3.09 14.70 9.39
CA PHE A 123 -2.55 15.03 10.71
C PHE A 123 -2.82 16.50 11.09
N PRO A 124 -3.32 16.79 12.31
CA PRO A 124 -3.52 15.89 13.45
C PRO A 124 -4.91 15.21 13.52
N ALA A 125 -5.78 15.42 12.54
CA ALA A 125 -7.10 14.78 12.50
C ALA A 125 -6.98 13.29 12.11
N VAL A 126 -7.68 12.41 12.82
CA VAL A 126 -7.76 10.98 12.49
C VAL A 126 -9.08 10.64 11.81
N MET A 127 -10.16 11.30 12.20
CA MET A 127 -11.49 11.15 11.61
C MET A 127 -12.15 12.54 11.50
N PRO A 128 -11.92 13.23 10.38
CA PRO A 128 -12.54 14.52 10.12
C PRO A 128 -14.06 14.44 10.03
N SER A 129 -14.73 15.35 10.71
CA SER A 129 -16.17 15.52 10.58
C SER A 129 -16.49 16.41 9.37
N THR A 130 -17.50 16.04 8.59
CA THR A 130 -18.01 16.83 7.45
C THR A 130 -19.18 17.72 7.82
N LEU A 131 -19.81 17.51 8.98
CA LEU A 131 -21.01 18.24 9.42
C LEU A 131 -20.70 19.37 10.39
N ASP A 132 -19.77 19.12 11.30
CA ASP A 132 -19.34 20.09 12.31
C ASP A 132 -17.82 19.98 12.50
N PRO A 133 -17.05 21.02 12.13
CA PRO A 133 -15.60 21.07 12.33
C PRO A 133 -15.18 20.82 13.79
N GLY A 134 -15.99 21.26 14.77
CA GLY A 134 -15.71 21.10 16.21
C GLY A 134 -15.81 19.66 16.70
N SER A 135 -16.50 18.80 15.97
CA SER A 135 -16.64 17.37 16.26
C SER A 135 -15.57 16.50 15.58
N THR A 136 -14.52 17.11 15.02
CA THR A 136 -13.39 16.39 14.40
C THR A 136 -12.56 15.67 15.45
N LEU A 137 -12.37 14.36 15.26
CA LEU A 137 -11.51 13.56 16.14
C LEU A 137 -10.04 13.77 15.77
N THR A 138 -9.25 14.27 16.73
CA THR A 138 -7.80 14.43 16.59
C THR A 138 -7.03 13.26 17.24
N THR A 139 -5.73 13.19 16.99
CA THR A 139 -4.84 12.20 17.61
C THR A 139 -4.81 12.29 19.13
N VAL A 140 -5.03 13.48 19.70
CA VAL A 140 -5.06 13.69 21.16
C VAL A 140 -6.37 13.17 21.74
N ASP A 141 -7.50 13.48 21.08
CA ASP A 141 -8.83 13.06 21.54
C ASP A 141 -9.04 11.55 21.39
N ALA A 142 -8.46 10.96 20.35
CA ALA A 142 -8.55 9.53 20.06
C ALA A 142 -7.49 8.69 20.80
N ALA A 143 -6.60 9.30 21.58
CA ALA A 143 -5.56 8.59 22.30
C ALA A 143 -6.10 7.86 23.54
N SER A 144 -5.57 6.67 23.79
CA SER A 144 -5.74 5.98 25.07
C SER A 144 -5.08 6.76 26.21
N THR A 145 -5.46 6.45 27.46
CA THR A 145 -4.81 7.04 28.64
C THR A 145 -3.28 6.85 28.61
N PRO A 146 -2.49 7.77 29.21
CA PRO A 146 -1.03 7.70 29.15
C PRO A 146 -0.45 6.38 29.67
N TYR A 147 -1.09 5.79 30.68
CA TYR A 147 -0.68 4.49 31.22
C TYR A 147 -0.87 3.35 30.22
N THR A 148 -2.06 3.24 29.62
CA THR A 148 -2.36 2.26 28.59
C THR A 148 -1.45 2.43 27.38
N LEU A 149 -1.22 3.68 26.94
CA LEU A 149 -0.34 3.98 25.81
C LEU A 149 1.10 3.52 26.09
N LYS A 150 1.61 3.75 27.31
CA LYS A 150 2.95 3.28 27.71
C LYS A 150 3.07 1.75 27.64
N ILE A 151 2.05 1.02 28.10
CA ILE A 151 2.03 -0.45 28.03
C ILE A 151 2.03 -0.92 26.57
N LEU A 152 1.14 -0.36 25.74
CA LEU A 152 1.04 -0.74 24.33
C LEU A 152 2.34 -0.44 23.57
N THR A 153 3.02 0.66 23.88
CA THR A 153 4.33 0.98 23.30
C THR A 153 5.40 -0.05 23.68
N ILE A 154 5.44 -0.49 24.94
CA ILE A 154 6.38 -1.54 25.37
C ILE A 154 6.10 -2.86 24.64
N ILE A 155 4.83 -3.26 24.55
CA ILE A 155 4.42 -4.47 23.82
C ILE A 155 4.82 -4.35 22.35
N ALA A 156 4.49 -3.23 21.69
CA ALA A 156 4.84 -3.01 20.30
C ALA A 156 6.36 -3.04 20.07
N ALA A 157 7.15 -2.45 20.97
CA ALA A 157 8.61 -2.43 20.89
C ALA A 157 9.24 -3.82 21.00
N ILE A 158 8.61 -4.78 21.68
CA ILE A 158 9.10 -6.16 21.83
C ILE A 158 8.57 -7.04 20.70
N PHE A 159 7.26 -7.04 20.47
CA PHE A 159 6.63 -8.00 19.55
C PHE A 159 6.80 -7.62 18.08
N THR A 160 6.83 -6.33 17.73
CA THR A 160 7.05 -5.91 16.34
C THR A 160 8.38 -6.42 15.76
N PRO A 161 9.55 -6.20 16.41
CA PRO A 161 10.80 -6.74 15.89
C PRO A 161 10.82 -8.27 15.90
N LEU A 162 10.23 -8.92 16.91
CA LEU A 162 10.13 -10.39 16.96
C LEU A 162 9.36 -10.94 15.76
N VAL A 163 8.20 -10.36 15.45
CA VAL A 163 7.39 -10.74 14.29
C VAL A 163 8.14 -10.49 13.00
N LEU A 164 8.83 -9.34 12.86
CA LEU A 164 9.64 -9.04 11.67
C LEU A 164 10.79 -10.03 11.49
N LEU A 165 11.47 -10.44 12.57
CA LEU A 165 12.52 -11.46 12.53
C LEU A 165 11.95 -12.81 12.07
N TYR A 166 10.82 -13.24 12.62
CA TYR A 166 10.17 -14.48 12.22
C TYR A 166 9.70 -14.47 10.76
N GLN A 167 9.08 -13.36 10.32
CA GLN A 167 8.67 -13.20 8.93
C GLN A 167 9.87 -13.17 7.99
N GLY A 168 10.96 -12.49 8.37
CA GLY A 168 12.21 -12.46 7.62
C GLY A 168 12.87 -13.85 7.52
N TRP A 169 12.93 -14.59 8.62
CA TRP A 169 13.42 -15.97 8.65
C TRP A 169 12.58 -16.88 7.74
N THR A 170 11.25 -16.83 7.87
CA THR A 170 10.32 -17.60 7.04
C THR A 170 10.54 -17.28 5.56
N TYR A 171 10.65 -16.00 5.20
CA TYR A 171 10.92 -15.57 3.84
C TYR A 171 12.28 -16.10 3.32
N TRP A 172 13.30 -16.10 4.17
CA TRP A 172 14.63 -16.61 3.85
C TRP A 172 14.64 -18.13 3.62
N VAL A 173 13.94 -18.89 4.48
CA VAL A 173 13.78 -20.34 4.35
C VAL A 173 13.10 -20.68 3.02
N PHE A 174 12.00 -19.98 2.70
CA PHE A 174 11.24 -20.23 1.48
C PHE A 174 11.68 -19.38 0.27
N ARG A 175 12.94 -18.92 0.22
CA ARG A 175 13.40 -17.98 -0.83
C ARG A 175 13.48 -18.57 -2.24
N LYS A 176 13.50 -19.90 -2.37
CA LYS A 176 13.66 -20.59 -3.66
C LYS A 176 12.39 -20.42 -4.51
N ARG A 177 12.56 -20.42 -5.84
CA ARG A 177 11.44 -20.32 -6.78
C ARG A 177 10.70 -21.66 -6.84
N VAL A 178 9.38 -21.57 -7.05
CA VAL A 178 8.52 -22.73 -7.24
C VAL A 178 8.58 -23.12 -8.72
N THR A 179 8.97 -24.36 -8.98
CA THR A 179 8.98 -24.99 -10.31
C THR A 179 7.75 -25.89 -10.44
N VAL A 180 7.16 -25.93 -11.63
CA VAL A 180 6.11 -26.91 -11.96
C VAL A 180 6.81 -28.07 -12.65
N GLU A 181 7.06 -29.17 -11.94
CA GLU A 181 7.43 -30.41 -12.61
C GLU A 181 6.19 -30.93 -13.36
N PRO A 182 6.31 -31.31 -14.65
CA PRO A 182 5.23 -31.99 -15.33
C PRO A 182 4.93 -33.27 -14.56
N VAL A 183 3.74 -33.38 -13.97
CA VAL A 183 3.27 -34.65 -13.42
C VAL A 183 3.19 -35.61 -14.60
N ALA A 184 4.11 -36.57 -14.64
CA ALA A 184 4.09 -37.62 -15.65
C ALA A 184 2.79 -38.41 -15.46
N VAL A 185 1.83 -38.20 -16.35
CA VAL A 185 0.64 -39.05 -16.44
C VAL A 185 1.10 -40.30 -17.16
N SER A 186 1.33 -41.37 -16.39
CA SER A 186 1.60 -42.72 -16.90
C SER A 186 0.34 -43.34 -17.50
#